data_AF-A0AAU8FFX1-F1
#
_entry.id   AF-A0AAU8FFX1-F1
#
_cell.length_a   1.000
_cell.length_b   1.000
_cell.length_c   1.000
_cell.angle_alpha   90.00
_cell.angle_beta   90.00
_cell.angle_gamma   90.00
#
_symmetry.space_group_name_H-M   'P 1'
#
loop_
_entity.id
_entity.type
_entity.pdbx_description
1 polymer ?
#
loop_
_entity_poly.entity_id
_entity_poly.type
_entity_poly.pdbx_seq_one_letter_code
_entity_poly.pdbx_strand_id
1 'polypeptide(L)'
;MNRHLLRLLTSAMVVAGVSSCASYKTRFSKEGAQWQSVSPDPALELKHTMYLIGDAGNDSPESRAPVLEYLKTKLAGEPANSSALFLGDNIYEYGMPPAEDSAARKIAEFRIDSQLETLEHFKGRPIFLPGNHDWRGWGVKGLEAAGKIHSEIHQRAPWQNG
;
A
#
# COMPACT_ATOMS: atom_id res chain seq x y z
N MET A 1 45.12 -29.22 12.83
CA MET A 1 44.36 -29.12 11.55
C MET A 1 45.27 -28.45 10.52
N ASN A 2 45.48 -29.09 9.36
CA ASN A 2 46.41 -28.60 8.33
C ASN A 2 45.92 -27.25 7.74
N ARG A 3 46.77 -26.22 7.70
CA ARG A 3 46.43 -24.89 7.12
C ARG A 3 45.95 -24.98 5.68
N HIS A 4 46.43 -25.96 4.91
CA HIS A 4 45.95 -26.23 3.55
C HIS A 4 44.53 -26.81 3.55
N LEU A 5 44.24 -27.73 4.46
CA LEU A 5 42.89 -28.30 4.62
C LEU A 5 41.88 -27.23 5.07
N LEU A 6 42.26 -26.35 5.99
CA LEU A 6 41.41 -25.24 6.43
C LEU A 6 41.12 -24.27 5.28
N ARG A 7 42.13 -23.93 4.45
CA ARG A 7 41.95 -23.07 3.26
C ARG A 7 41.04 -23.70 2.21
N LEU A 8 41.19 -25.02 1.97
CA LEU A 8 40.33 -25.74 1.04
C LEU A 8 38.87 -25.77 1.52
N LEU A 9 38.64 -26.03 2.81
CA LEU A 9 37.31 -26.01 3.40
C LEU A 9 36.67 -24.62 3.34
N THR A 10 37.43 -23.56 3.64
CA THR A 10 36.93 -22.18 3.52
C THR A 10 36.61 -21.80 2.08
N SER A 11 37.45 -22.17 1.11
CA SER A 11 37.19 -21.90 -0.31
C SER A 11 35.96 -22.66 -0.81
N ALA A 12 35.80 -23.94 -0.43
CA ALA A 12 34.63 -24.74 -0.79
C ALA A 12 33.33 -24.16 -0.22
N MET A 13 33.36 -23.67 1.03
CA MET A 13 32.20 -23.04 1.66
C MET A 13 31.81 -21.71 0.99
N VAL A 14 32.79 -20.91 0.55
CA VAL A 14 32.54 -19.67 -0.22
C VAL A 14 31.95 -19.99 -1.59
N VAL A 15 32.47 -20.99 -2.30
CA VAL A 15 31.96 -21.43 -3.61
C VAL A 15 30.53 -21.99 -3.51
N ALA A 16 30.22 -22.72 -2.43
CA ALA A 16 28.87 -23.22 -2.18
C ALA A 16 27.88 -22.08 -1.89
N GLY A 17 28.30 -21.03 -1.17
CA GLY A 17 27.47 -19.87 -0.85
C GLY A 17 27.08 -19.01 -2.06
N VAL A 18 27.96 -18.87 -3.05
CA VAL A 18 27.67 -18.10 -4.28
C VAL A 18 26.85 -18.88 -5.31
N SER A 19 26.62 -20.18 -5.09
CA SER A 19 25.82 -21.05 -5.96
C SER A 19 24.34 -21.12 -5.56
N SER A 20 23.90 -20.32 -4.58
CA SER A 20 22.50 -20.23 -4.20
C SER A 20 21.69 -19.51 -5.28
N CYS A 21 21.15 -20.29 -6.22
CA CYS A 21 20.21 -19.81 -7.23
C CYS A 21 18.85 -19.50 -6.58
N ALA A 22 18.67 -18.28 -6.06
CA ALA A 22 17.34 -17.76 -5.82
C ALA A 22 16.58 -17.74 -7.16
N SER A 23 15.51 -18.53 -7.28
CA SER A 23 14.72 -18.61 -8.51
C SER A 23 13.80 -17.40 -8.60
N TYR A 24 14.14 -16.44 -9.46
CA TYR A 24 13.28 -15.28 -9.78
C TYR A 24 12.07 -15.63 -10.66
N LYS A 25 11.72 -16.92 -10.77
CA LYS A 25 10.58 -17.37 -11.59
C LYS A 25 9.30 -17.25 -10.79
N THR A 26 8.39 -16.40 -11.25
CA THR A 26 7.03 -16.31 -10.72
C THR A 26 6.35 -17.67 -10.75
N ARG A 27 5.74 -18.06 -9.62
CA ARG A 27 5.05 -19.35 -9.48
C ARG A 27 3.58 -19.15 -9.77
N PHE A 28 3.12 -19.70 -10.89
CA PHE A 28 1.70 -19.77 -11.22
C PHE A 28 1.16 -21.15 -10.84
N SER A 29 -0.12 -21.22 -10.45
CA SER A 29 -0.82 -22.50 -10.43
C SER A 29 -0.91 -23.06 -11.85
N LYS A 30 -1.27 -24.34 -11.99
CA LYS A 30 -1.45 -24.94 -13.33
C LYS A 30 -2.51 -24.19 -14.13
N GLU A 31 -3.55 -23.73 -13.43
CA GLU A 31 -4.67 -22.98 -13.97
C GLU A 31 -4.26 -21.55 -14.35
N GLY A 32 -3.39 -20.91 -13.55
CA GLY A 32 -2.88 -19.56 -13.80
C GLY A 32 -1.69 -19.48 -14.75
N ALA A 33 -1.11 -20.61 -15.18
CA ALA A 33 0.12 -20.63 -15.98
C ALA A 33 -0.01 -19.92 -17.34
N GLN A 34 -1.25 -19.75 -17.84
CA GLN A 34 -1.55 -19.14 -19.13
C GLN A 34 -2.25 -17.77 -19.00
N TRP A 35 -2.18 -17.12 -17.85
CA TRP A 35 -2.89 -15.86 -17.61
C TRP A 35 -2.59 -14.77 -18.65
N GLN A 36 -1.37 -14.68 -19.20
CA GLN A 36 -1.04 -13.69 -20.25
C GLN A 36 -1.73 -13.96 -21.59
N SER A 37 -2.06 -15.22 -21.87
CA SER A 37 -2.72 -15.64 -23.12
C SER A 37 -4.24 -15.69 -23.01
N VAL A 38 -4.79 -15.43 -21.82
CA VAL A 38 -6.23 -15.44 -21.57
C VAL A 38 -6.67 -14.01 -21.26
N SER A 39 -7.11 -13.30 -22.30
CA SER A 39 -7.79 -12.01 -22.14
C SER A 39 -9.30 -12.23 -22.17
N PRO A 40 -10.08 -11.43 -21.41
CA PRO A 40 -11.53 -11.38 -21.57
C PRO A 40 -11.90 -11.07 -23.02
N ASP A 41 -13.07 -11.55 -23.47
CA ASP A 41 -13.61 -11.23 -24.80
C ASP A 41 -13.64 -9.71 -24.99
N PRO A 42 -13.04 -9.16 -26.08
CA PRO A 42 -13.06 -7.73 -26.36
C PRO A 42 -14.46 -7.10 -26.47
N ALA A 43 -15.50 -7.91 -26.70
CA ALA A 43 -16.89 -7.46 -26.71
C ALA A 43 -17.46 -7.18 -25.31
N LEU A 44 -16.77 -7.61 -24.24
CA LEU A 44 -17.20 -7.34 -22.87
C LEU A 44 -17.01 -5.87 -22.52
N GLU A 45 -18.05 -5.29 -21.95
CA GLU A 45 -18.03 -3.92 -21.44
C GLU A 45 -17.49 -3.91 -19.99
N LEU A 46 -16.47 -3.07 -19.73
CA LEU A 46 -15.95 -2.87 -18.39
C LEU A 46 -17.01 -2.21 -17.49
N LYS A 47 -17.55 -2.97 -16.53
CA LYS A 47 -18.57 -2.46 -15.60
C LYS A 47 -17.99 -1.70 -14.42
N HIS A 48 -16.82 -2.10 -13.92
CA HIS A 48 -16.23 -1.49 -12.74
C HIS A 48 -14.72 -1.76 -12.63
N THR A 49 -13.95 -0.78 -12.19
CA THR A 49 -12.52 -0.94 -11.84
C THR A 49 -12.35 -0.89 -10.32
N MET A 50 -11.59 -1.81 -9.73
CA MET A 50 -11.29 -1.79 -8.30
C MET A 50 -9.79 -1.73 -8.07
N TYR A 51 -9.37 -0.74 -7.28
CA TYR A 51 -8.01 -0.60 -6.79
C TYR A 51 -7.96 -1.12 -5.36
N LEU A 52 -6.98 -1.98 -5.07
CA LEU A 52 -6.73 -2.54 -3.76
C LEU A 52 -5.38 -2.01 -3.27
N ILE A 53 -5.40 -1.21 -2.22
CA ILE A 53 -4.24 -0.49 -1.68
C ILE A 53 -4.01 -0.96 -0.26
N GLY A 54 -2.83 -1.47 0.07
CA GLY A 54 -2.46 -1.87 1.43
C GLY A 54 -1.16 -1.18 1.87
N ASP A 55 -0.92 -1.16 3.17
CA ASP A 55 0.38 -0.80 3.76
C ASP A 55 0.87 0.60 3.33
N ALA A 56 -0.06 1.54 3.16
CA ALA A 56 0.22 2.89 2.65
C ALA A 56 0.65 3.88 3.75
N GLY A 57 0.70 3.46 5.01
CA GLY A 57 0.84 4.34 6.17
C GLY A 57 2.26 4.78 6.53
N ASN A 58 3.24 4.68 5.64
CA ASN A 58 4.65 5.02 5.95
C ASN A 58 5.21 6.19 5.13
N ASP A 59 4.35 6.99 4.51
CA ASP A 59 4.79 8.18 3.79
C ASP A 59 5.36 9.25 4.74
N SER A 60 6.33 10.05 4.26
CA SER A 60 6.89 11.19 5.00
C SER A 60 7.24 12.37 4.09
N PRO A 61 7.34 13.61 4.62
CA PRO A 61 7.76 14.78 3.84
C PRO A 61 9.14 14.63 3.20
N GLU A 62 10.06 13.92 3.87
CA GLU A 62 11.44 13.69 3.43
C GLU A 62 11.55 12.52 2.44
N SER A 63 10.59 11.60 2.45
CA SER A 63 10.58 10.40 1.64
C SER A 63 9.17 10.09 1.15
N ARG A 64 8.74 10.88 0.15
CA ARG A 64 7.44 10.70 -0.49
C ARG A 64 7.36 9.35 -1.19
N ALA A 65 6.29 8.60 -0.96
CA ALA A 65 6.03 7.28 -1.50
C ALA A 65 5.70 7.38 -3.01
N PRO A 66 6.59 6.94 -3.92
CA PRO A 66 6.37 7.11 -5.36
C PRO A 66 5.12 6.39 -5.87
N VAL A 67 4.70 5.32 -5.18
CA VAL A 67 3.49 4.58 -5.50
C VAL A 67 2.22 5.39 -5.25
N LEU A 68 2.19 6.27 -4.24
CA LEU A 68 1.04 7.13 -3.96
C LEU A 68 0.91 8.24 -5.03
N GLU A 69 2.04 8.80 -5.48
CA GLU A 69 2.05 9.77 -6.59
C GLU A 69 1.58 9.14 -7.92
N TYR A 70 2.01 7.90 -8.20
CA TYR A 70 1.50 7.14 -9.34
C TYR A 70 0.00 6.85 -9.20
N LEU A 71 -0.44 6.43 -8.01
CA LEU A 71 -1.84 6.13 -7.74
C LEU A 71 -2.71 7.38 -7.93
N LYS A 72 -2.28 8.55 -7.44
CA LYS A 72 -2.93 9.84 -7.67
C LYS A 72 -3.19 10.10 -9.16
N THR A 73 -2.14 9.95 -9.98
CA THR A 73 -2.24 10.14 -11.43
C THR A 73 -3.20 9.15 -12.07
N LYS A 74 -3.24 7.91 -11.57
CA LYS A 74 -4.15 6.88 -12.09
C LYS A 74 -5.59 7.16 -11.71
N LEU A 75 -5.88 7.39 -10.43
CA LEU A 75 -7.23 7.61 -9.93
C LEU A 75 -7.86 8.88 -10.51
N ALA A 76 -7.08 9.94 -10.75
CA ALA A 76 -7.60 11.16 -11.39
C ALA A 76 -8.24 10.92 -12.78
N GLY A 77 -7.81 9.86 -13.49
CA GLY A 77 -8.35 9.49 -14.81
C GLY A 77 -9.50 8.49 -14.76
N GLU A 78 -9.82 7.92 -13.60
CA GLU A 78 -10.81 6.85 -13.49
C GLU A 78 -12.26 7.37 -13.52
N PRO A 79 -13.19 6.63 -14.16
CA PRO A 79 -14.60 7.00 -14.19
C PRO A 79 -15.27 6.78 -12.83
N ALA A 80 -16.49 7.31 -12.65
CA ALA A 80 -17.26 7.13 -11.41
C ALA A 80 -17.56 5.65 -11.09
N ASN A 81 -17.58 4.78 -12.10
CA ASN A 81 -17.69 3.33 -11.94
C ASN A 81 -16.33 2.70 -11.54
N SER A 82 -15.70 3.25 -10.52
CA SER A 82 -14.46 2.71 -9.96
C SER A 82 -14.44 2.84 -8.43
N SER A 83 -13.67 2.01 -7.76
CA SER A 83 -13.47 2.07 -6.31
C SER A 83 -11.99 2.00 -5.95
N ALA A 84 -11.58 2.77 -4.95
CA ALA A 84 -10.27 2.68 -4.32
C ALA A 84 -10.45 2.18 -2.88
N LEU A 85 -10.04 0.94 -2.62
CA LEU A 85 -10.17 0.29 -1.33
C LEU A 85 -8.80 0.22 -0.65
N PHE A 86 -8.64 1.02 0.41
CA PHE A 86 -7.50 0.96 1.33
C PHE A 86 -7.77 -0.12 2.36
N LEU A 87 -6.92 -1.15 2.38
CA LEU A 87 -7.10 -2.42 3.05
C LEU A 87 -6.53 -2.46 4.48
N GLY A 88 -5.98 -1.34 4.97
CA GLY A 88 -5.41 -1.24 6.30
C GLY A 88 -3.95 -0.83 6.33
N ASP A 89 -3.46 -0.67 7.56
CA ASP A 89 -2.15 -0.13 7.88
C ASP A 89 -1.93 1.23 7.23
N ASN A 90 -2.96 2.07 7.41
CA ASN A 90 -3.02 3.43 6.91
C ASN A 90 -2.11 4.36 7.72
N ILE A 91 -1.70 3.97 8.93
CA ILE A 91 -0.79 4.73 9.78
C ILE A 91 0.17 3.80 10.54
N TYR A 92 1.44 3.75 10.12
CA TYR A 92 2.48 3.04 10.88
C TYR A 92 2.97 3.85 12.10
N GLU A 93 3.60 3.25 13.10
CA GLU A 93 3.45 1.85 13.49
C GLU A 93 2.31 1.65 14.50
N TYR A 94 1.77 2.73 15.08
CA TYR A 94 0.89 2.66 16.24
C TYR A 94 -0.51 3.25 16.00
N GLY A 95 -0.84 3.61 14.76
CA GLY A 95 -2.13 4.20 14.44
C GLY A 95 -2.20 5.69 14.79
N MET A 96 -3.40 6.17 15.07
CA MET A 96 -3.65 7.59 15.32
C MET A 96 -3.51 7.95 16.81
N PRO A 97 -2.52 8.78 17.20
CA PRO A 97 -2.33 9.24 18.58
C PRO A 97 -3.47 10.12 19.09
N PRO A 98 -3.54 10.42 20.39
CA PRO A 98 -4.43 11.44 20.93
C PRO A 98 -3.98 12.84 20.46
N ALA A 99 -4.85 13.85 20.55
CA ALA A 99 -4.55 15.19 20.00
C ALA A 99 -3.48 15.92 20.80
N GLU A 100 -3.30 15.53 22.05
CA GLU A 100 -2.35 16.06 23.02
C GLU A 100 -0.89 15.70 22.67
N ASP A 101 -0.67 14.60 21.95
CA ASP A 101 0.64 14.23 21.42
C ASP A 101 0.85 14.86 20.04
N SER A 102 1.05 16.19 20.05
CA SER A 102 1.06 17.02 18.84
C SER A 102 2.11 16.59 17.81
N ALA A 103 3.27 16.10 18.25
CA ALA A 103 4.34 15.67 17.37
C ALA A 103 3.99 14.36 16.64
N ALA A 104 3.56 13.33 17.37
CA ALA A 104 3.14 12.07 16.75
C ALA A 104 1.87 12.26 15.92
N ARG A 105 0.95 13.12 16.39
CA ARG A 105 -0.31 13.43 15.70
C ARG A 105 -0.05 14.01 14.33
N LYS A 106 0.85 14.99 14.23
CA LYS A 106 1.19 15.60 12.94
C LYS A 106 1.72 14.57 11.93
N ILE A 107 2.52 13.61 12.39
CA ILE A 107 3.05 12.54 11.51
C ILE A 107 1.92 11.61 11.06
N ALA A 108 1.03 11.21 11.97
CA ALA A 108 -0.10 10.36 11.66
C ALA A 108 -1.10 11.03 10.69
N GLU A 109 -1.39 12.31 10.90
CA GLU A 109 -2.23 13.12 10.02
C GLU A 109 -1.61 13.25 8.63
N PHE A 110 -0.30 13.57 8.54
CA PHE A 110 0.40 13.62 7.26
C PHE A 110 0.24 12.33 6.45
N ARG A 111 0.36 11.16 7.10
CA ARG A 111 0.23 9.86 6.43
C ARG A 111 -1.18 9.60 5.91
N ILE A 112 -2.20 10.04 6.64
CA ILE A 112 -3.58 10.02 6.14
C ILE A 112 -3.71 10.98 4.96
N ASP A 113 -3.23 12.21 5.11
CA ASP A 113 -3.34 13.25 4.09
C ASP A 113 -2.68 12.80 2.77
N SER A 114 -1.50 12.19 2.82
CA SER A 114 -0.84 11.60 1.65
C SER A 114 -1.69 10.59 0.90
N GLN A 115 -2.48 9.77 1.61
CA GLN A 115 -3.38 8.81 0.99
C GLN A 115 -4.60 9.53 0.40
N LEU A 116 -5.13 10.53 1.09
CA LEU A 116 -6.28 11.31 0.64
C LEU A 116 -5.94 12.18 -0.58
N GLU A 117 -4.71 12.66 -0.69
CA GLU A 117 -4.19 13.37 -1.87
C GLU A 117 -4.25 12.50 -3.14
N THR A 118 -4.17 11.17 -3.01
CA THR A 118 -4.34 10.25 -4.15
C THR A 118 -5.75 10.26 -4.73
N LEU A 119 -6.72 10.74 -3.95
CA LEU A 119 -8.12 10.83 -4.32
C LEU A 119 -8.49 12.17 -4.94
N GLU A 120 -7.52 13.09 -5.11
CA GLU A 120 -7.75 14.35 -5.80
C GLU A 120 -8.25 14.08 -7.23
N HIS A 121 -9.38 14.70 -7.60
CA HIS A 121 -10.08 14.46 -8.88
C HIS A 121 -10.60 13.05 -9.13
N PHE A 122 -10.44 12.12 -8.17
CA PHE A 122 -11.01 10.78 -8.29
C PHE A 122 -12.54 10.84 -8.21
N LYS A 123 -13.19 10.40 -9.28
CA LYS A 123 -14.66 10.37 -9.38
C LYS A 123 -15.29 9.13 -8.77
N GLY A 124 -14.48 8.10 -8.54
CA GLY A 124 -14.93 6.84 -7.97
C GLY A 124 -15.13 6.90 -6.47
N ARG A 125 -15.35 5.72 -5.87
CA ARG A 125 -15.65 5.57 -4.46
C ARG A 125 -14.41 5.18 -3.64
N PRO A 126 -13.92 6.05 -2.75
CA PRO A 126 -12.90 5.66 -1.78
C PRO A 126 -13.52 4.89 -0.60
N ILE A 127 -12.82 3.88 -0.11
CA ILE A 127 -13.20 3.10 1.08
C ILE A 127 -11.92 2.82 1.88
N PHE A 128 -11.96 3.07 3.18
CA PHE A 128 -10.85 2.82 4.09
C PHE A 128 -11.24 1.75 5.12
N LEU A 129 -10.42 0.72 5.22
CA LEU A 129 -10.48 -0.30 6.25
C LEU A 129 -9.26 -0.16 7.18
N PRO A 130 -9.40 -0.41 8.49
CA PRO A 130 -8.27 -0.41 9.40
C PRO A 130 -7.49 -1.74 9.34
N GLY A 131 -6.17 -1.65 9.46
CA GLY A 131 -5.27 -2.78 9.66
C GLY A 131 -4.85 -2.94 11.12
N ASN A 132 -3.89 -3.82 11.37
CA ASN A 132 -3.41 -4.08 12.74
C ASN A 132 -2.60 -2.89 13.30
N HIS A 133 -1.83 -2.17 12.48
CA HIS A 133 -1.08 -1.00 12.94
C HIS A 133 -2.00 0.16 13.31
N ASP A 134 -3.12 0.32 12.58
CA ASP A 134 -4.11 1.36 12.87
C ASP A 134 -4.75 1.19 14.27
N TRP A 135 -4.91 -0.06 14.73
CA TRP A 135 -5.45 -0.39 16.05
C TRP A 135 -4.41 -0.34 17.17
N ARG A 136 -3.13 -0.60 16.85
CA ARG A 136 -2.10 -1.06 17.80
C ARG A 136 -1.87 -0.13 18.99
N GLY A 137 -1.85 1.19 18.80
CA GLY A 137 -1.55 2.15 19.86
C GLY A 137 -2.76 2.48 20.72
N TRP A 138 -3.80 3.08 20.10
CA TRP A 138 -4.92 3.71 20.82
C TRP A 138 -6.27 3.02 20.60
N GLY A 139 -6.28 1.84 19.99
CA GLY A 139 -7.45 1.00 19.78
C GLY A 139 -8.62 1.75 19.13
N VAL A 140 -9.83 1.54 19.65
CA VAL A 140 -11.06 2.17 19.14
C VAL A 140 -10.95 3.69 19.06
N LYS A 141 -10.34 4.36 20.05
CA LYS A 141 -10.23 5.82 20.06
C LYS A 141 -9.35 6.32 18.91
N GLY A 142 -8.25 5.62 18.62
CA GLY A 142 -7.39 5.90 17.47
C GLY A 142 -8.15 5.70 16.15
N LEU A 143 -8.86 4.58 16.02
CA LEU A 143 -9.66 4.30 14.83
C LEU A 143 -10.77 5.35 14.59
N GLU A 144 -11.49 5.75 15.64
CA GLU A 144 -12.52 6.77 15.55
C GLU A 144 -11.92 8.12 15.14
N ALA A 145 -10.75 8.48 15.68
CA ALA A 145 -10.05 9.71 15.31
C ALA A 145 -9.62 9.70 13.83
N ALA A 146 -9.02 8.61 13.35
CA ALA A 146 -8.67 8.46 11.94
C ALA A 146 -9.91 8.46 11.03
N GLY A 147 -10.96 7.74 11.42
CA GLY A 147 -12.24 7.69 10.69
C GLY A 147 -12.91 9.05 10.56
N LYS A 148 -12.84 9.90 11.59
CA LYS A 148 -13.31 11.28 11.50
C LYS A 148 -12.56 12.07 10.43
N ILE A 149 -11.23 11.98 10.39
CA ILE A 149 -10.41 12.66 9.37
C ILE A 149 -10.79 12.19 7.97
N HIS A 150 -10.89 10.86 7.75
CA HIS A 150 -11.34 10.31 6.46
C HIS A 150 -12.71 10.87 6.04
N SER A 151 -13.66 10.95 6.98
CA SER A 151 -15.02 11.45 6.71
C SER A 151 -15.09 12.94 6.44
N GLU A 152 -14.32 13.75 7.17
CA GLU A 152 -14.32 15.21 7.03
C GLU A 152 -13.72 15.65 5.69
N ILE A 153 -12.63 15.01 5.28
CA ILE A 153 -11.98 15.33 4.01
C ILE A 153 -12.83 14.84 2.83
N HIS A 154 -13.49 13.69 2.96
CA HIS A 154 -14.45 13.23 1.95
C HIS A 154 -15.59 14.22 1.73
N GLN A 155 -16.13 14.81 2.81
CA GLN A 155 -17.22 15.80 2.72
C GLN A 155 -16.76 17.18 2.23
N ARG A 156 -15.49 17.54 2.46
CA ARG A 156 -14.93 18.84 2.08
C ARG A 156 -14.26 18.84 0.71
N ALA A 157 -14.06 17.68 0.08
CA ALA A 157 -13.40 17.57 -1.22
C ALA A 157 -14.26 18.22 -2.33
N PRO A 158 -13.84 19.37 -2.89
CA PRO A 158 -14.63 20.10 -3.89
C PRO A 158 -14.81 19.32 -5.21
N TRP A 159 -14.03 18.26 -5.40
CA TRP A 159 -13.98 17.44 -6.62
C TRP A 159 -15.12 16.44 -6.77
N GLN A 160 -15.96 16.26 -5.74
CA GLN A 160 -17.12 15.35 -5.81
C GLN A 160 -18.40 16.01 -6.32
N ASN A 161 -18.40 17.34 -6.52
CA ASN A 161 -19.56 18.10 -7.01
C ASN A 161 -19.48 18.37 -8.52
N GLY A 162 -19.16 17.35 -9.33
CA GLY A 162 -19.01 17.44 -10.78
C GLY A 162 -19.68 16.31 -11.54
#